data_AF-F7XZV3-F1
#
_entry.id   AF-F7XZV3-F1
#
_cell.length_a   1.000
_cell.length_b   1.000
_cell.length_c   1.000
_cell.angle_alpha   90.00
_cell.angle_beta   90.00
_cell.angle_gamma   90.00
#
_symmetry.space_group_name_H-M   'P 1'
#
loop_
_entity.id
_entity.type
_entity.pdbx_description
1 polymer ?
#
loop_
_entity_poly.entity_id
_entity_poly.type
_entity_poly.pdbx_seq_one_letter_code
_entity_poly.pdbx_strand_id
1 'polypeptide(L)'
;MGVLLMVKDAGRGITPPCAQAKFKSGDVVAVSRRKHVRHVPESLVVLTAIPPGFPGEYALSDLIGEPRPLMISKPLRVVSYILCREGDPRPYHLREADISETGQSVEIGTISREGDEVRP
;
A
#
# COMPACT_ATOMS: atom_id res chain seq x y z
N MET A 1 5.06 42.47 -10.92
CA MET A 1 4.08 41.43 -10.54
C MET A 1 4.83 40.12 -10.42
N GLY A 2 5.03 39.61 -9.20
CA GLY A 2 5.78 38.36 -8.97
C GLY A 2 4.87 37.16 -9.16
N VAL A 3 5.35 36.14 -9.87
CA VAL A 3 4.66 34.84 -9.99
C VAL A 3 4.89 34.08 -8.69
N LEU A 4 3.82 33.81 -7.95
CA LEU A 4 3.85 33.02 -6.72
C LEU A 4 3.66 31.55 -7.12
N LEU A 5 4.74 30.78 -7.15
CA LEU A 5 4.70 29.34 -7.38
C LEU A 5 4.26 28.66 -6.07
N MET A 6 2.96 28.37 -5.93
CA MET A 6 2.51 27.45 -4.88
C MET A 6 2.95 26.03 -5.26
N VAL A 7 4.04 25.57 -4.65
CA VAL A 7 4.39 24.15 -4.66
C VAL A 7 3.44 23.44 -3.70
N LYS A 8 2.29 22.98 -4.22
CA LYS A 8 1.53 21.94 -3.54
C LYS A 8 2.43 20.70 -3.49
N ASP A 9 2.55 20.08 -2.32
CA ASP A 9 3.21 18.77 -2.15
C ASP A 9 4.74 18.75 -2.10
N ALA A 10 5.38 19.86 -1.74
CA ALA A 10 6.82 19.91 -1.43
C ALA A 10 7.15 18.99 -0.23
N GLY A 11 7.45 17.72 -0.49
CA GLY A 11 7.72 16.71 0.55
C GLY A 11 6.86 15.45 0.47
N ARG A 12 5.86 15.37 -0.42
CA ARG A 12 5.13 14.11 -0.64
C ARG A 12 6.01 13.20 -1.49
N GLY A 13 6.62 12.21 -0.85
CA GLY A 13 7.17 11.09 -1.61
C GLY A 13 6.03 10.34 -2.31
N ILE A 14 6.34 9.69 -3.42
CA ILE A 14 5.42 8.76 -4.09
C ILE A 14 6.09 7.39 -4.07
N THR A 15 5.30 6.34 -3.81
CA THR A 15 5.80 4.98 -3.85
C THR A 15 6.13 4.65 -5.29
N PRO A 16 7.38 4.24 -5.61
CA PRO A 16 7.75 3.95 -6.98
C PRO A 16 6.90 2.82 -7.56
N PRO A 17 6.55 2.88 -8.86
CA PRO A 17 5.82 1.79 -9.50
C PRO A 17 6.65 0.50 -9.46
N CYS A 18 5.98 -0.63 -9.20
CA CYS A 18 6.62 -1.94 -9.13
C CYS A 18 6.24 -2.80 -10.34
N ALA A 19 6.96 -2.66 -11.46
CA ALA A 19 6.64 -3.35 -12.72
C ALA A 19 6.69 -4.89 -12.63
N GLN A 20 7.46 -5.42 -11.68
CA GLN A 20 7.62 -6.86 -11.44
C GLN A 20 6.61 -7.44 -10.45
N ALA A 21 5.70 -6.61 -9.91
CA ALA A 21 4.64 -7.08 -9.02
C ALA A 21 3.65 -7.95 -9.79
N LYS A 22 3.33 -9.13 -9.24
CA LYS A 22 2.33 -10.02 -9.83
C LYS A 22 0.90 -9.51 -9.69
N PHE A 23 0.61 -8.81 -8.59
CA PHE A 23 -0.73 -8.35 -8.25
C PHE A 23 -0.81 -6.83 -8.34
N LYS A 24 -1.96 -6.33 -8.77
CA LYS A 24 -2.27 -4.91 -8.90
C LYS A 24 -3.21 -4.45 -7.80
N SER A 25 -3.31 -3.13 -7.65
CA SER A 25 -4.33 -2.52 -6.79
C SER A 25 -5.72 -2.99 -7.24
N GLY A 26 -6.52 -3.47 -6.28
CA GLY A 26 -7.86 -4.02 -6.52
C GLY A 26 -7.91 -5.54 -6.59
N ASP A 27 -6.79 -6.22 -6.80
CA ASP A 27 -6.80 -7.69 -6.87
C ASP A 27 -7.08 -8.32 -5.50
N VAL A 28 -7.94 -9.33 -5.50
CA VAL A 28 -8.21 -10.16 -4.33
C VAL A 28 -7.22 -11.31 -4.31
N VAL A 29 -6.55 -11.50 -3.18
CA VAL A 29 -5.51 -12.52 -3.00
C VAL A 29 -5.83 -13.41 -1.82
N ALA A 30 -5.47 -14.69 -1.95
CA ALA A 30 -5.55 -15.66 -0.86
C ALA A 30 -4.23 -15.67 -0.09
N VAL A 31 -4.30 -15.70 1.24
CA VAL A 31 -3.12 -15.73 2.13
C VAL A 31 -2.73 -17.17 2.44
N SER A 32 -1.42 -17.45 2.35
CA SER A 32 -0.86 -18.76 2.68
C SER A 32 -1.10 -19.15 4.13
N ARG A 33 -1.31 -20.45 4.39
CA ARG A 33 -1.48 -21.01 5.75
C ARG A 33 -0.17 -21.26 6.51
N ARG A 34 0.92 -20.58 6.14
CA ARG A 34 2.21 -20.68 6.83
C ARG A 34 2.11 -20.12 8.26
N LYS A 35 2.90 -20.69 9.18
CA LYS A 35 2.83 -20.37 10.62
C LYS A 35 2.97 -18.87 10.92
N HIS A 36 3.82 -18.14 10.19
CA HIS A 36 4.08 -16.72 10.44
C HIS A 36 2.97 -15.78 9.97
N VAL A 37 2.09 -16.22 9.07
CA VAL A 37 0.96 -15.43 8.52
C VAL A 37 -0.42 -16.04 8.84
N ARG A 38 -0.47 -17.10 9.66
CA ARG A 38 -1.72 -17.78 10.03
C ARG A 38 -2.75 -16.88 10.74
N HIS A 39 -2.30 -15.80 11.38
CA HIS A 39 -3.16 -14.84 12.06
C HIS A 39 -3.84 -13.85 11.11
N VAL A 40 -3.41 -13.82 9.84
CA VAL A 40 -3.92 -12.91 8.82
C VAL A 40 -5.17 -13.52 8.18
N PRO A 41 -6.20 -12.71 7.82
CA PRO A 41 -7.38 -13.20 7.11
C PRO A 41 -7.04 -13.99 5.85
N GLU A 42 -7.91 -14.92 5.50
CA GLU A 42 -7.70 -15.85 4.38
C GLU A 42 -7.69 -15.16 3.02
N SER A 43 -8.45 -14.08 2.90
CA SER A 43 -8.64 -13.30 1.68
C SER A 43 -8.48 -11.82 2.00
N LEU A 44 -7.72 -11.13 1.16
CA LEU A 44 -7.41 -9.71 1.28
C LEU A 44 -7.41 -9.04 -0.10
N VAL A 45 -7.65 -7.74 -0.13
CA VAL A 45 -7.56 -6.90 -1.32
C VAL A 45 -6.21 -6.19 -1.33
N VAL A 46 -5.51 -6.19 -2.47
CA VAL A 46 -4.26 -5.47 -2.66
C VAL A 46 -4.55 -3.97 -2.80
N LEU A 47 -3.98 -3.15 -1.91
CA LEU A 47 -4.09 -1.70 -1.99
C LEU A 47 -2.96 -1.12 -2.84
N THR A 48 -1.72 -1.51 -2.56
CA THR A 48 -0.54 -1.06 -3.31
C THR A 48 0.59 -2.08 -3.29
N ALA A 49 1.35 -2.12 -4.38
CA ALA A 49 2.55 -2.93 -4.51
C ALA A 49 3.78 -2.12 -4.10
N ILE A 50 4.65 -2.73 -3.30
CA ILE A 50 5.85 -2.12 -2.74
C ILE A 50 7.08 -2.75 -3.41
N PRO A 51 7.90 -1.97 -4.13
CA PRO A 51 9.11 -2.49 -4.75
C PRO A 51 10.16 -2.91 -3.71
N PRO A 52 11.07 -3.84 -4.06
CA PRO A 52 12.24 -4.14 -3.25
C PRO A 52 13.02 -2.85 -2.96
N GLY A 53 13.55 -2.76 -1.76
CA GLY A 53 14.30 -1.59 -1.32
C GLY A 53 13.45 -0.50 -0.68
N PHE A 54 12.13 -0.55 -0.87
CA PHE A 54 11.22 0.52 -0.43
C PHE A 54 10.51 0.16 0.89
N PRO A 55 10.47 1.06 1.88
CA PRO A 55 9.81 0.79 3.16
C PRO A 55 8.29 0.70 3.03
N GLY A 56 7.69 -0.29 3.69
CA GLY A 56 6.23 -0.46 3.70
C GLY A 56 5.50 0.68 4.41
N GLU A 57 6.09 1.26 5.45
CA GLU A 57 5.53 2.41 6.16
C GLU A 57 5.43 3.66 5.28
N TYR A 58 6.35 3.81 4.32
CA TYR A 58 6.35 4.93 3.39
C TYR A 58 5.29 4.73 2.32
N ALA A 59 5.11 3.48 1.89
CA ALA A 59 4.02 3.15 0.99
C ALA A 59 2.65 3.35 1.61
N LEU A 60 2.51 3.02 2.90
CA LEU A 60 1.29 3.31 3.64
C LEU A 60 1.06 4.82 3.77
N SER A 61 2.10 5.61 4.09
CA SER A 61 2.01 7.07 4.19
C SER A 61 1.57 7.70 2.86
N ASP A 62 2.15 7.25 1.74
CA ASP A 62 1.78 7.74 0.40
C ASP A 62 0.33 7.38 0.05
N LEU A 63 -0.11 6.18 0.44
CA LEU A 63 -1.46 5.68 0.20
C LEU A 63 -2.53 6.51 0.91
N ILE A 64 -2.24 7.00 2.13
CA ILE A 64 -3.16 7.79 2.95
C ILE A 64 -2.89 9.31 2.87
N GLY A 65 -1.91 9.74 2.08
CA GLY A 65 -1.58 11.16 1.86
C GLY A 65 -0.79 11.84 2.99
N GLU A 66 -0.15 11.05 3.86
CA GLU A 66 0.66 11.55 4.98
C GLU A 66 2.07 12.00 4.54
N PRO A 67 2.61 13.07 5.13
CA PRO A 67 3.96 13.54 4.82
C PRO A 67 5.01 12.53 5.30
N ARG A 68 6.05 12.30 4.50
CA ARG A 68 7.16 11.42 4.85
C ARG A 68 8.50 11.91 4.28
N PRO A 69 9.65 11.40 4.77
CA PRO A 69 10.95 11.68 4.17
C PRO A 69 11.01 11.27 2.69
N LEU A 70 11.68 12.10 1.88
CA LEU A 70 11.72 11.96 0.42
C LEU A 70 12.45 10.70 -0.04
N MET A 71 13.54 10.31 0.62
CA MET A 71 14.35 9.16 0.20
C MET A 71 14.93 8.41 1.41
N ILE A 72 14.53 7.15 1.55
CA ILE A 72 15.25 6.14 2.32
C ILE A 72 15.16 4.82 1.55
N SER A 73 16.24 4.05 1.55
CA SER A 73 16.20 2.66 1.10
C SER A 73 16.39 1.76 2.31
N LYS A 74 15.55 0.72 2.41
CA LYS A 74 15.76 -0.38 3.35
C LYS A 74 16.29 -1.59 2.59
N PRO A 75 17.05 -2.50 3.21
CA PRO A 75 17.59 -3.69 2.53
C PRO A 75 16.52 -4.77 2.23
N LEU A 76 15.27 -4.38 1.96
CA LEU A 76 14.21 -5.31 1.55
C LEU A 76 14.51 -5.81 0.13
N ARG A 77 14.55 -7.14 -0.06
CA ARG A 77 14.92 -7.76 -1.35
C ARG A 77 13.74 -8.30 -2.16
N VAL A 78 12.51 -8.14 -1.66
CA VAL A 78 11.32 -8.79 -2.22
C VAL A 78 10.21 -7.78 -2.47
N VAL A 79 9.36 -8.07 -3.46
CA VAL A 79 8.09 -7.37 -3.62
C VAL A 79 7.21 -7.70 -2.41
N SER A 80 6.60 -6.66 -1.87
CA SER A 80 5.61 -6.79 -0.79
C SER A 80 4.41 -5.92 -1.11
N TYR A 81 3.34 -6.08 -0.34
CA TYR A 81 2.06 -5.44 -0.62
C TYR A 81 1.47 -4.90 0.67
N ILE A 82 0.82 -3.74 0.58
CA ILE A 82 -0.16 -3.32 1.59
C ILE A 82 -1.50 -3.88 1.14
N LEU A 83 -2.18 -4.58 2.04
CA LEU A 83 -3.46 -5.22 1.80
C LEU A 83 -4.47 -4.82 2.88
N CYS A 84 -5.75 -4.94 2.58
CA CYS A 84 -6.81 -4.81 3.57
C CYS A 84 -7.83 -5.92 3.44
N ARG A 85 -8.65 -6.06 4.47
CA ARG A 85 -9.89 -6.84 4.40
C ARG A 85 -11.04 -5.84 4.34
N GLU A 86 -12.04 -6.13 3.52
CA GLU A 86 -13.27 -5.35 3.51
C GLU A 86 -13.88 -5.30 4.93
N GLY A 87 -14.18 -4.09 5.41
CA GLY A 87 -14.70 -3.85 6.76
C GLY A 87 -13.67 -3.94 7.91
N ASP A 88 -12.38 -4.17 7.63
CA ASP A 88 -11.30 -4.08 8.62
C ASP A 88 -10.40 -2.87 8.30
N PRO A 89 -10.33 -1.85 9.17
CA PRO A 89 -9.50 -0.67 8.92
C PRO A 89 -7.99 -0.96 9.02
N ARG A 90 -7.59 -2.15 9.49
CA ARG A 90 -6.18 -2.48 9.69
C ARG A 90 -5.50 -2.87 8.37
N PRO A 91 -4.41 -2.17 7.98
CA PRO A 91 -3.60 -2.61 6.87
C PRO A 91 -2.74 -3.81 7.25
N TYR A 92 -2.58 -4.74 6.33
CA TYR A 92 -1.71 -5.89 6.42
C TYR A 92 -0.52 -5.71 5.48
N HIS A 93 0.68 -6.09 5.91
CA HIS A 93 1.89 -6.05 5.09
C HIS A 93 2.38 -7.47 4.84
N LEU A 94 2.26 -7.95 3.60
CA LEU A 94 2.69 -9.30 3.21
C LEU A 94 3.66 -9.29 2.04
N ARG A 95 4.49 -10.33 1.96
CA ARG A 95 5.39 -10.57 0.83
C ARG A 95 4.63 -11.26 -0.29
N GLU A 96 5.08 -11.07 -1.52
CA GLU A 96 4.49 -11.76 -2.69
C GLU A 96 4.43 -13.29 -2.52
N ALA A 97 5.45 -13.88 -1.88
CA ALA A 97 5.52 -15.32 -1.66
C ALA A 97 4.56 -15.86 -0.59
N ASP A 98 3.86 -14.98 0.15
CA ASP A 98 2.91 -15.34 1.20
C ASP A 98 1.45 -15.23 0.73
N ILE A 99 1.23 -14.84 -0.53
CA ILE A 99 -0.09 -14.67 -1.15
C ILE A 99 -0.18 -15.38 -2.51
N SER A 100 -1.39 -15.69 -2.95
CA SER A 100 -1.68 -16.31 -4.25
C SER A 100 -2.90 -15.69 -4.91
N GLU A 101 -2.96 -15.78 -6.23
CA GLU A 101 -4.07 -15.26 -7.03
C GLU A 101 -5.40 -15.96 -6.70
N THR A 102 -6.50 -15.21 -6.73
CA THR A 102 -7.87 -15.76 -6.67
C THR A 102 -8.64 -15.59 -7.99
N GLY A 103 -8.15 -14.73 -8.89
CA GLY A 103 -8.82 -14.35 -10.14
C GLY A 103 -9.95 -13.34 -9.97
N GLN A 104 -10.15 -12.80 -8.76
CA GLN A 104 -11.13 -11.76 -8.47
C GLN A 104 -10.44 -10.40 -8.32
N SER A 105 -11.09 -9.34 -8.77
CA SER A 105 -10.66 -7.96 -8.57
C SER A 105 -11.86 -7.10 -8.18
N VAL A 106 -11.61 -6.08 -7.37
CA VAL A 106 -12.61 -5.11 -6.90
C VAL A 106 -12.15 -3.69 -7.21
N GLU A 107 -13.09 -2.78 -7.39
CA GLU A 107 -12.78 -1.35 -7.47
C GLU A 107 -12.46 -0.81 -6.08
N ILE A 108 -11.33 -0.11 -5.96
CA ILE A 108 -10.93 0.52 -4.71
C ILE A 108 -11.30 2.00 -4.78
N GLY A 109 -12.07 2.46 -3.79
CA GLY A 109 -12.41 3.86 -3.61
C GLY A 109 -11.26 4.70 -3.04
N THR A 110 -11.57 5.81 -2.39
CA THR A 110 -10.58 6.61 -1.68
C THR A 110 -10.17 5.95 -0.36
N ILE A 111 -8.87 5.88 -0.10
CA ILE A 111 -8.30 5.35 1.14
C ILE A 111 -7.86 6.54 2.00
N SER A 112 -8.36 6.61 3.23
CA SER A 112 -8.00 7.64 4.22
C SER A 112 -7.93 7.01 5.62
N ARG A 113 -7.43 7.78 6.59
CA ARG A 113 -7.36 7.34 7.97
C ARG A 113 -8.74 7.43 8.62
N GLU A 114 -9.07 6.47 9.49
CA GLU A 114 -10.30 6.52 10.28
C GLU A 114 -10.24 7.76 11.20
N GLY A 115 -11.18 8.70 11.01
CA GLY A 115 -11.23 9.98 11.71
C GLY A 115 -11.01 11.23 10.84
N ASP A 116 -10.58 11.06 9.58
CA ASP A 116 -10.65 12.15 8.58
C ASP A 116 -12.10 12.28 8.08
N GLU A 117 -12.98 12.83 8.92
CA GLU A 117 -14.19 13.47 8.40
C GLU A 117 -13.74 14.59 7.46
N VAL A 118 -14.07 14.45 6.18
CA VAL A 118 -14.01 15.54 5.20
C VAL A 118 -14.91 16.66 5.74
N ARG A 119 -14.32 17.60 6.49
CA ARG A 119 -15.01 18.85 6.80
C ARG A 119 -15.20 19.59 5.48
N PRO A 120 -16.45 19.96 5.12
CA PRO A 120 -16.75 20.68 3.89
C PRO A 120 -16.08 22.06 3.83
#